data_AF-A0A3M5M7S1-F1
#
_entry.id   AF-A0A3M5M7S1-F1
#
_cell.length_a   1.000
_cell.length_b   1.000
_cell.length_c   1.000
_cell.angle_alpha   90.00
_cell.angle_beta   90.00
_cell.angle_gamma   90.00
#
_symmetry.space_group_name_H-M   'P 1'
#
loop_
_entity.id
_entity.type
_entity.pdbx_description
1 polymer ?
#
loop_
_entity_poly.entity_id
_entity_poly.type
_entity_poly.pdbx_seq_one_letter_code
_entity_poly.pdbx_strand_id
1 'polypeptide(L)'
;CPQVSSLPGGDIEMRSLIDGAGAVGKAPDLTFNQDQVDAGMAYMKNSARHDGGRAPGKGDIQSATGREYQGLMTQYKAIQSAATQPQLDIIAASQANPATQEALQEALQNPSAAEYFASTGSQQAQRTGVMSEREFEAFEVG
;
A
#
# COMPACT_ATOMS: atom_id res chain seq x y z
N CYS A 1 16.76 8.91 -2.29
CA CYS A 1 15.60 9.23 -1.45
C CYS A 1 15.98 9.05 0.01
N PRO A 2 15.57 9.93 0.94
CA PRO A 2 15.77 9.67 2.35
C PRO A 2 15.03 8.37 2.72
N GLN A 3 15.66 7.51 3.50
CA GLN A 3 14.99 6.33 4.05
C GLN A 3 13.97 6.82 5.08
N VAL A 4 12.69 6.58 4.83
CA VAL A 4 11.59 7.04 5.71
C VAL A 4 11.02 5.87 6.52
N SER A 5 11.10 4.65 6.01
CA SER A 5 10.58 3.46 6.70
C SER A 5 11.66 2.71 7.46
N SER A 6 11.31 2.25 8.68
CA SER A 6 12.10 1.31 9.48
C SER A 6 11.95 -0.14 9.02
N LEU A 7 10.92 -0.45 8.22
CA LEU A 7 10.68 -1.78 7.68
C LEU A 7 11.56 -2.01 6.44
N PRO A 8 12.20 -3.19 6.29
CA PRO A 8 13.04 -3.46 5.12
C PRO A 8 12.26 -3.24 3.83
N GLY A 9 12.82 -2.45 2.90
CA GLY A 9 12.21 -2.11 1.61
C GLY A 9 10.90 -1.30 1.70
N GLY A 10 10.52 -0.86 2.90
CA GLY A 10 9.20 -0.28 3.19
C GLY A 10 8.87 0.96 2.37
N ASP A 11 9.88 1.70 1.91
CA ASP A 11 9.71 2.98 1.22
C ASP A 11 10.16 2.95 -0.26
N ILE A 12 10.55 1.78 -0.77
CA ILE A 12 11.05 1.61 -2.14
C ILE A 12 10.45 0.40 -2.87
N GLU A 13 9.85 -0.55 -2.17
CA GLU A 13 9.29 -1.77 -2.76
C GLU A 13 7.76 -1.78 -2.77
N MET A 14 7.15 -2.26 -3.85
CA MET A 14 5.69 -2.36 -4.02
C MET A 14 5.02 -3.23 -2.93
N ARG A 15 5.77 -4.16 -2.33
CA ARG A 15 5.28 -5.01 -1.22
C ARG A 15 4.80 -4.24 0.01
N SER A 16 5.18 -2.97 0.15
CA SER A 16 4.61 -2.08 1.16
C SER A 16 3.12 -1.80 0.97
N LEU A 17 2.62 -1.91 -0.26
CA LEU A 17 1.20 -1.75 -0.57
C LEU A 17 0.45 -3.08 -0.54
N ILE A 18 1.05 -4.15 -1.07
CA ILE A 18 0.35 -5.41 -1.27
C ILE A 18 0.40 -6.32 -0.04
N ASP A 19 1.54 -6.36 0.68
CA ASP A 19 1.83 -7.38 1.72
C ASP A 19 2.14 -6.78 3.11
N GLY A 20 2.15 -5.44 3.22
CA GLY A 20 2.42 -4.72 4.47
C GLY A 20 3.90 -4.51 4.80
N ALA A 21 4.82 -4.52 3.82
CA ALA A 21 6.27 -4.35 4.06
C ALA A 21 6.86 -5.36 5.08
N GLY A 22 8.15 -5.27 5.44
CA GLY A 22 8.76 -6.17 6.44
C GLY A 22 9.84 -7.11 5.89
N ALA A 23 10.00 -8.31 6.45
CA ALA A 23 11.00 -9.26 5.96
C ALA A 23 10.63 -9.80 4.56
N VAL A 24 11.64 -10.01 3.70
CA VAL A 24 11.43 -10.62 2.37
C VAL A 24 10.99 -12.08 2.56
N GLY A 25 9.94 -12.49 1.84
CA GLY A 25 9.40 -13.85 1.90
C GLY A 25 8.47 -14.14 3.08
N LYS A 26 8.09 -13.12 3.87
CA LYS A 26 7.03 -13.29 4.88
C LYS A 26 5.68 -13.56 4.21
N ALA A 27 4.75 -14.16 4.95
CA ALA A 27 3.35 -14.21 4.54
C ALA A 27 2.78 -12.77 4.41
N PRO A 28 1.93 -12.50 3.41
CA PRO A 28 1.26 -11.21 3.29
C PRO A 28 0.42 -10.92 4.53
N ASP A 29 0.55 -9.71 5.08
CA ASP A 29 -0.47 -9.19 6.00
C ASP A 29 -1.48 -8.44 5.14
N LEU A 30 -2.79 -8.60 5.39
CA LEU A 30 -3.83 -7.84 4.68
C LEU A 30 -4.49 -6.79 5.60
N THR A 31 -4.44 -7.00 6.91
CA THR A 31 -4.65 -5.94 7.91
C THR A 31 -3.31 -5.44 8.40
N PHE A 32 -2.99 -4.19 8.02
CA PHE A 32 -1.73 -3.56 8.35
C PHE A 32 -1.74 -3.01 9.78
N ASN A 33 -0.62 -3.15 10.47
CA ASN A 33 -0.32 -2.33 11.64
C ASN A 33 0.16 -0.92 11.22
N GLN A 34 0.33 -0.02 12.18
CA GLN A 34 0.69 1.37 11.89
C GLN A 34 2.04 1.51 11.15
N ASP A 35 3.07 0.74 11.52
CA ASP A 35 4.37 0.80 10.85
C ASP A 35 4.26 0.39 9.37
N GLN A 36 3.37 -0.56 9.07
CA GLN A 36 3.10 -1.03 7.71
C GLN A 36 2.30 0.00 6.90
N VAL A 37 1.32 0.67 7.51
CA VAL A 37 0.61 1.82 6.90
C VAL A 37 1.60 2.94 6.58
N ASP A 38 2.46 3.29 7.53
CA ASP A 38 3.46 4.34 7.36
C ASP A 38 4.48 3.98 6.27
N ALA A 39 4.88 2.71 6.18
CA ALA A 39 5.70 2.20 5.08
C ALA A 39 4.98 2.34 3.73
N GLY A 40 3.72 1.92 3.61
CA GLY A 40 2.93 2.11 2.39
C GLY A 40 2.85 3.58 1.96
N MET A 41 2.64 4.48 2.91
CA MET A 41 2.63 5.93 2.66
C MET A 41 4.01 6.48 2.26
N ALA A 42 5.09 5.97 2.86
CA ALA A 42 6.46 6.31 2.50
C ALA A 42 6.82 5.85 1.09
N TYR A 43 6.44 4.63 0.72
CA TYR A 43 6.56 4.11 -0.65
C TYR A 43 5.83 5.02 -1.63
N MET A 44 4.57 5.37 -1.34
CA MET A 44 3.77 6.28 -2.16
C MET A 44 4.42 7.64 -2.38
N LYS A 45 5.01 8.20 -1.32
CA LYS A 45 5.75 9.46 -1.39
C LYS A 45 6.96 9.37 -2.32
N ASN A 46 7.64 8.22 -2.33
CA ASN A 46 8.86 8.01 -3.10
C ASN A 46 8.62 7.53 -4.54
N SER A 47 7.48 6.88 -4.84
CA SER A 47 7.20 6.27 -6.14
C SER A 47 6.21 7.07 -6.99
N ALA A 48 5.07 7.48 -6.39
CA ALA A 48 3.96 8.10 -7.11
C ALA A 48 3.89 9.63 -6.95
N ARG A 49 4.55 10.18 -5.92
CA ARG A 49 4.53 11.62 -5.61
C ARG A 49 5.90 12.30 -5.73
N HIS A 50 6.88 11.63 -6.33
CA HIS A 50 8.22 12.20 -6.51
C HIS A 50 8.31 12.99 -7.82
N ASP A 51 8.87 14.20 -7.76
CA ASP A 51 9.16 15.00 -8.95
C ASP A 51 10.32 14.35 -9.74
N GLY A 52 10.02 13.85 -10.94
CA GLY A 52 10.94 13.07 -11.78
C GLY A 52 12.03 13.87 -12.51
N GLY A 53 12.49 15.00 -11.96
CA GLY A 53 13.53 15.83 -12.58
C GLY A 53 13.40 17.31 -12.30
N ARG A 54 14.37 18.10 -12.76
CA ARG A 54 14.32 19.56 -12.64
C ARG A 54 13.23 20.13 -13.56
N ALA A 55 12.46 21.09 -13.04
CA ALA A 55 11.56 21.89 -13.86
C ALA A 55 12.37 22.75 -14.86
N PRO A 56 12.07 22.69 -16.17
CA PRO A 56 12.82 23.43 -17.18
C PRO A 56 12.62 24.94 -16.99
N GLY A 57 13.68 25.73 -17.23
CA GLY A 57 13.62 27.18 -17.17
C GLY A 57 12.89 27.78 -18.37
N LYS A 58 12.50 29.06 -18.29
CA LYS A 58 11.81 29.76 -19.40
C LYS A 58 12.60 29.75 -20.71
N GLY A 59 13.93 29.80 -20.65
CA GLY A 59 14.80 29.72 -21.82
C GLY A 59 14.89 28.31 -22.43
N ASP A 60 14.83 27.28 -21.59
CA ASP A 60 14.94 25.88 -22.03
C ASP A 60 13.72 25.47 -22.87
N ILE A 61 12.53 25.87 -22.43
CA ILE A 61 11.23 25.56 -23.06
C ILE A 61 11.12 26.14 -24.49
N GLN A 62 11.91 27.16 -24.83
CA GLN A 62 11.87 27.73 -26.18
C GLN A 62 12.57 26.87 -27.22
N SER A 63 13.50 26.00 -26.80
CA SER A 63 14.17 25.03 -27.67
C SER A 63 13.27 23.83 -28.00
N ALA A 64 13.50 23.18 -29.15
CA ALA A 64 12.77 21.96 -29.53
C ALA A 64 12.91 20.87 -28.46
N THR A 65 14.14 20.63 -27.98
CA THR A 65 14.46 19.66 -26.93
C THR A 65 13.79 19.99 -25.58
N GLY A 66 13.65 21.27 -25.24
CA GLY A 66 12.97 21.67 -24.01
C GLY A 66 11.45 21.46 -24.06
N ARG A 67 10.82 21.62 -25.23
CA ARG A 67 9.39 21.29 -25.43
C ARG A 67 9.15 19.79 -25.34
N GLU A 68 10.02 18.98 -25.95
CA GLU A 68 9.97 17.53 -25.85
C GLU A 68 10.11 17.06 -24.40
N TYR A 69 11.10 17.58 -23.67
CA TYR A 69 11.28 17.28 -22.25
C TYR A 69 10.04 17.68 -21.41
N GLN A 70 9.45 18.85 -21.67
CA GLN A 70 8.21 19.26 -21.00
C GLN A 70 7.06 18.30 -21.30
N GLY A 71 6.91 17.86 -22.55
CA GLY A 71 5.91 16.87 -22.95
C GLY A 71 6.08 15.54 -22.22
N LEU A 72 7.32 15.03 -22.15
CA LEU A 72 7.63 13.80 -21.39
C LEU A 72 7.35 13.95 -19.90
N MET A 73 7.70 15.09 -19.30
CA MET A 73 7.43 15.36 -17.89
C MET A 73 5.92 15.42 -17.61
N THR A 74 5.12 16.00 -18.51
CA THR A 74 3.66 16.00 -18.41
C THR A 74 3.10 14.58 -18.49
N GLN A 75 3.58 13.75 -19.43
CA GLN A 75 3.15 12.35 -19.54
C GLN A 75 3.50 11.56 -18.27
N TYR A 76 4.71 11.74 -17.75
CA TYR A 76 5.15 11.13 -16.50
C TYR A 76 4.23 11.49 -15.32
N LYS A 77 3.91 12.79 -15.17
CA LYS A 77 3.00 13.27 -14.12
C LYS A 77 1.57 12.72 -14.28
N ALA A 78 1.09 12.57 -15.51
CA ALA A 78 -0.23 11.98 -15.77
C ALA A 78 -0.27 10.50 -15.35
N ILE A 79 0.78 9.73 -15.64
CA ILE A 79 0.89 8.32 -15.22
C ILE A 79 0.94 8.21 -13.69
N GLN A 80 1.77 9.03 -13.03
CA GLN A 80 1.84 9.09 -11.58
C GLN A 80 0.50 9.46 -10.95
N SER A 81 -0.19 10.45 -11.52
CA SER A 81 -1.51 10.88 -11.07
C SER A 81 -2.53 9.74 -11.16
N ALA A 82 -2.55 9.01 -12.27
CA ALA A 82 -3.44 7.87 -12.46
C ALA A 82 -3.14 6.72 -11.47
N ALA A 83 -1.86 6.50 -11.16
CA ALA A 83 -1.45 5.46 -10.23
C ALA A 83 -1.68 5.81 -8.76
N THR A 84 -1.89 7.09 -8.42
CA THR A 84 -1.90 7.54 -7.02
C THR A 84 -3.13 7.06 -6.24
N GLN A 85 -4.33 7.25 -6.79
CA GLN A 85 -5.56 6.94 -6.05
C GLN A 85 -5.71 5.45 -5.73
N PRO A 86 -5.52 4.52 -6.69
CA PRO A 86 -5.63 3.09 -6.38
C PRO A 86 -4.68 2.62 -5.29
N GLN A 87 -3.47 3.19 -5.24
CA GLN A 87 -2.49 2.84 -4.21
C GLN A 87 -2.88 3.38 -2.82
N LEU A 88 -3.52 4.56 -2.74
CA LEU A 88 -4.10 5.06 -1.48
C LEU A 88 -5.29 4.21 -1.05
N ASP A 89 -6.14 3.81 -1.99
CA ASP A 89 -7.29 2.96 -1.72
C ASP A 89 -6.86 1.61 -1.16
N ILE A 90 -5.78 1.02 -1.70
CA ILE A 90 -5.18 -0.21 -1.16
C ILE A 90 -4.72 -0.01 0.29
N ILE A 91 -4.03 1.09 0.61
CA ILE A 91 -3.60 1.36 2.00
C ILE A 91 -4.81 1.53 2.91
N ALA A 92 -5.84 2.25 2.47
CA ALA A 92 -7.07 2.45 3.23
C ALA A 92 -7.80 1.12 3.48
N ALA A 93 -7.99 0.31 2.43
CA ALA A 93 -8.63 -0.99 2.50
C ALA A 93 -7.83 -2.04 3.28
N SER A 94 -6.55 -1.76 3.58
CA SER A 94 -5.68 -2.59 4.44
C SER A 94 -5.69 -2.15 5.91
N GLN A 95 -6.34 -1.04 6.27
CA GLN A 95 -6.49 -0.64 7.68
C GLN A 95 -7.58 -1.46 8.35
N ALA A 96 -7.42 -1.70 9.66
CA ALA A 96 -8.43 -2.40 10.46
C ALA A 96 -9.79 -1.72 10.34
N ASN A 97 -10.82 -2.47 9.95
CA ASN A 97 -12.17 -1.97 9.74
C ASN A 97 -13.10 -2.54 10.82
N PRO A 98 -13.54 -1.74 11.81
CA PRO A 98 -14.42 -2.20 12.88
C PRO A 98 -15.72 -2.88 12.42
N ALA A 99 -16.18 -2.59 11.21
CA ALA A 99 -17.37 -3.22 10.64
C ALA A 99 -17.22 -4.74 10.42
N THR A 100 -15.99 -5.26 10.35
CA THR A 100 -15.71 -6.70 10.16
C THR A 100 -15.77 -7.50 11.47
N GLN A 101 -15.78 -6.83 12.62
CA GLN A 101 -15.59 -7.46 13.93
C GLN A 101 -16.69 -8.47 14.27
N GLU A 102 -17.95 -8.08 14.08
CA GLU A 102 -19.10 -8.95 14.42
C GLU A 102 -19.13 -10.19 13.52
N ALA A 103 -18.98 -9.98 12.20
CA ALA A 103 -18.95 -11.07 11.22
C ALA A 103 -17.78 -12.03 11.46
N LEU A 104 -16.60 -11.51 11.82
CA LEU A 104 -15.47 -12.35 12.20
C LEU A 104 -15.78 -13.17 13.46
N GLN A 105 -16.33 -12.55 14.51
CA GLN A 105 -16.67 -13.27 15.74
C GLN A 105 -17.70 -14.39 15.52
N GLU A 106 -18.67 -14.17 14.63
CA GLU A 106 -19.62 -15.18 14.22
C GLU A 106 -18.93 -16.32 13.46
N ALA A 107 -18.10 -16.00 12.46
CA ALA A 107 -17.37 -16.99 11.69
C ALA A 107 -16.47 -17.87 12.57
N LEU A 108 -15.80 -17.27 13.57
CA LEU A 108 -14.92 -17.98 14.50
C LEU A 108 -15.66 -18.95 15.45
N GLN A 109 -16.99 -18.97 15.49
CA GLN A 109 -17.74 -20.04 16.17
C GLN A 109 -17.60 -21.38 15.46
N ASN A 110 -17.27 -21.38 14.16
CA ASN A 110 -16.93 -22.58 13.43
C ASN A 110 -15.45 -22.96 13.66
N PRO A 111 -15.14 -24.16 14.17
CA PRO A 111 -13.77 -24.59 14.40
C PRO A 111 -12.87 -24.53 13.16
N SER A 112 -13.38 -24.86 11.96
CA SER A 112 -12.56 -24.83 10.75
C SER A 112 -12.19 -23.41 10.34
N ALA A 113 -13.12 -22.47 10.48
CA ALA A 113 -12.87 -21.05 10.20
C ALA A 113 -11.90 -20.44 11.23
N ALA A 114 -12.00 -20.85 12.50
CA ALA A 114 -11.06 -20.45 13.54
C ALA A 114 -9.64 -20.96 13.28
N GLU A 115 -9.49 -22.22 12.87
CA GLU A 115 -8.19 -22.78 12.49
C GLU A 115 -7.62 -22.09 11.25
N TYR A 116 -8.45 -21.83 10.24
CA TYR A 116 -8.05 -21.10 9.04
C TYR A 116 -7.55 -19.70 9.41
N PHE A 117 -8.34 -18.92 10.15
CA PHE A 117 -7.97 -17.58 10.60
C PHE A 117 -6.66 -17.56 11.41
N ALA A 118 -6.48 -18.52 12.32
CA ALA A 118 -5.23 -18.61 13.10
C ALA A 118 -4.00 -18.88 12.23
N SER A 119 -4.18 -19.54 11.08
CA SER A 119 -3.09 -19.90 10.17
C SER A 119 -2.79 -18.86 9.09
N THR A 120 -3.80 -18.11 8.62
CA THR A 120 -3.69 -17.20 7.48
C THR A 120 -3.92 -15.74 7.82
N GLY A 121 -4.61 -15.44 8.93
CA GLY A 121 -4.91 -14.08 9.33
C GLY A 121 -3.63 -13.29 9.64
N SER A 122 -3.63 -12.00 9.31
CA SER A 122 -2.52 -11.11 9.65
C SER A 122 -2.37 -11.00 11.16
N GLN A 123 -1.14 -10.71 11.61
CA GLN A 123 -0.87 -10.59 13.04
C GLN A 123 -1.72 -9.50 13.69
N GLN A 124 -1.98 -8.41 12.97
CA GLN A 124 -2.81 -7.32 13.46
C GLN A 124 -4.26 -7.77 13.66
N ALA A 125 -4.84 -8.46 12.67
CA ALA A 125 -6.21 -8.96 12.79
C ALA A 125 -6.36 -9.99 13.90
N GLN A 126 -5.41 -10.94 14.03
CA GLN A 126 -5.40 -11.92 15.12
C GLN A 126 -5.33 -11.24 16.50
N ARG A 127 -4.57 -10.15 16.61
CA ARG A 127 -4.37 -9.42 17.87
C ARG A 127 -5.56 -8.55 18.26
N THR A 128 -6.23 -7.92 17.31
CA THR A 128 -7.34 -6.99 17.57
C THR A 128 -8.71 -7.63 17.45
N GLY A 129 -8.82 -8.78 16.78
CA GLY A 129 -10.10 -9.36 16.37
C GLY A 129 -10.83 -8.52 15.33
N VAL A 130 -10.09 -7.73 14.53
CA VAL A 130 -10.66 -6.84 13.51
C VAL A 130 -9.83 -6.97 12.23
N MET A 131 -10.49 -7.35 11.14
CA MET A 131 -9.91 -7.43 9.80
C MET A 131 -10.05 -6.09 9.07
N SER A 132 -9.14 -5.85 8.13
CA SER A 132 -9.33 -4.90 7.06
C SER A 132 -10.35 -5.40 6.04
N GLU A 133 -10.81 -4.54 5.14
CA GLU A 133 -11.69 -4.94 4.04
C GLU A 133 -11.03 -6.02 3.18
N ARG A 134 -9.75 -5.82 2.80
CA ARG A 134 -8.99 -6.77 1.99
C ARG A 134 -8.84 -8.13 2.65
N GLU A 135 -8.57 -8.14 3.96
CA GLU A 135 -8.40 -9.40 4.68
C GLU A 135 -9.73 -10.13 4.84
N PHE A 136 -10.81 -9.39 5.10
CA PHE A 136 -12.13 -9.96 5.25
C PHE A 136 -12.62 -10.58 3.94
N GLU A 137 -12.46 -9.90 2.80
CA GLU A 137 -12.77 -10.45 1.48
C GLU A 137 -11.97 -11.74 1.18
N ALA A 138 -10.68 -11.75 1.52
CA ALA A 138 -9.83 -12.93 1.35
C ALA A 138 -10.20 -14.09 2.30
N PHE A 139 -10.72 -13.76 3.49
CA PHE A 139 -11.19 -14.73 4.46
C PHE A 139 -12.52 -15.37 4.06
N GLU A 140 -13.46 -14.60 3.51
CA GLU A 140 -14.78 -15.12 3.11
C GLU A 140 -14.74 -16.14 1.95
N VAL A 141 -13.68 -16.13 1.15
CA VAL A 141 -13.50 -17.02 -0.01
C VAL A 141 -12.60 -18.24 0.26
N GLY A 142 -11.98 -18.33 1.45
CA GLY A 142 -11.05 -19.40 1.83
C GLY A 142 -11.71 -20.52 2.63
#